data_AF-A0A2V8U657-F1
#
_entry.id   AF-A0A2V8U657-F1
#
_cell.length_a   1.000
_cell.length_b   1.000
_cell.length_c   1.000
_cell.angle_alpha   90.00
_cell.angle_beta   90.00
_cell.angle_gamma   90.00
#
_symmetry.space_group_name_H-M   'P 1'
#
loop_
_entity.id
_entity.type
_entity.pdbx_description
1 polymer ?
#
loop_
_entity_poly.entity_id
_entity_poly.type
_entity_poly.pdbx_seq_one_letter_code
_entity_poly.pdbx_strand_id
1 'polypeptide(L)'
;MRTMAELEIHHEGSASDPTGKKVGVLAGVLAVLLAVVTIASHRTHTAAIMHKSTANDEWAYYQANSIKSHIQDLGESILTVSGAGSEAAEKMRARFADQKKKYDALKDDQQVKAQRSDESAEADERRALRYDFGEGLLEIGLVLSSLFFIARKPMFPVMGMISGAAGIAVAVTGLIV
;
A
#
# COMPACT_ATOMS: atom_id res chain seq x y z
N MET A 1 -62.29 40.85 -9.64
CA MET A 1 -60.86 40.97 -9.99
C MET A 1 -60.07 40.36 -8.84
N ARG A 2 -59.41 39.22 -9.06
CA ARG A 2 -58.57 38.55 -8.06
C ARG A 2 -57.17 39.15 -8.19
N THR A 3 -56.72 39.86 -7.17
CA THR A 3 -55.34 40.37 -7.06
C THR A 3 -54.43 39.15 -7.00
N MET A 4 -53.57 38.97 -8.01
CA MET A 4 -52.55 37.94 -7.95
C MET A 4 -51.55 38.36 -6.87
N ALA A 5 -51.28 37.46 -5.92
CA ALA A 5 -50.13 37.60 -5.03
C ALA A 5 -48.87 37.45 -5.89
N GLU A 6 -48.15 38.55 -6.10
CA GLU A 6 -46.81 38.49 -6.65
C GLU A 6 -45.96 37.67 -5.67
N LEU A 7 -45.57 36.47 -6.09
CA LEU A 7 -44.51 35.73 -5.42
C LEU A 7 -43.21 36.50 -5.68
N GLU A 8 -42.84 37.34 -4.74
CA GLU A 8 -41.52 37.96 -4.70
C GLU A 8 -40.50 36.85 -4.42
N ILE A 9 -40.00 36.22 -5.49
CA ILE A 9 -38.86 35.33 -5.42
C ILE A 9 -37.69 36.23 -5.07
N HIS A 10 -37.40 36.34 -3.78
CA HIS A 10 -36.12 36.81 -3.26
C HIS A 10 -35.03 35.95 -3.90
N HIS A 11 -34.55 36.40 -5.05
CA HIS A 11 -33.27 35.96 -5.56
C HIS A 11 -32.26 36.47 -4.55
N GLU A 12 -31.86 35.64 -3.58
CA GLU A 12 -30.58 35.78 -2.88
C GLU A 12 -29.43 35.53 -3.88
N GLY A 13 -29.48 36.21 -5.02
CA GLY A 13 -28.43 36.25 -6.02
C GLY A 13 -27.47 37.36 -5.63
N SER A 14 -26.29 36.97 -5.16
CA SER A 14 -25.07 37.79 -5.28
C SER A 14 -25.08 39.14 -4.53
N ALA A 15 -25.21 39.11 -3.21
CA ALA A 15 -24.26 39.92 -2.44
C ALA A 15 -22.89 39.28 -2.72
N SER A 16 -21.98 40.00 -3.38
CA SER A 16 -20.64 39.49 -3.73
C SER A 16 -19.90 39.11 -2.45
N ASP A 17 -20.06 37.87 -1.97
CA ASP A 17 -19.34 37.34 -0.82
C ASP A 17 -17.89 37.07 -1.25
N PRO A 18 -16.95 37.99 -0.96
CA PRO A 18 -15.58 37.85 -1.43
C PRO A 18 -14.88 36.71 -0.68
N THR A 19 -15.36 36.37 0.51
CA THR A 19 -14.83 35.31 1.36
C THR A 19 -15.24 33.95 0.81
N GLY A 20 -16.51 33.76 0.46
CA GLY A 20 -17.00 32.55 -0.21
C GLY A 20 -16.28 32.26 -1.52
N LYS A 21 -16.00 33.29 -2.34
CA LYS A 21 -15.19 33.14 -3.57
C LYS A 21 -13.78 32.64 -3.26
N LYS A 22 -13.11 33.22 -2.25
CA LYS A 22 -11.76 32.78 -1.82
C LYS A 22 -11.75 31.34 -1.31
N VAL A 23 -12.74 30.96 -0.50
CA VAL A 23 -12.86 29.58 0.02
C VAL A 23 -13.18 28.59 -1.10
N GLY A 24 -13.98 28.98 -2.09
CA GLY A 24 -14.22 28.16 -3.29
C GLY A 24 -12.94 27.90 -4.09
N VAL A 25 -12.10 28.92 -4.29
CA VAL A 25 -10.79 28.76 -4.94
C VAL A 25 -9.88 27.85 -4.09
N LEU A 26 -9.84 28.03 -2.77
CA LEU A 26 -9.07 27.17 -1.86
C LEU A 26 -9.50 25.70 -1.98
N ALA A 27 -10.81 25.43 -1.96
CA ALA A 27 -11.34 24.08 -2.12
C ALA A 27 -10.95 23.48 -3.49
N GLY A 28 -11.01 24.26 -4.57
CA GLY A 28 -10.54 23.83 -5.89
C GLY A 28 -9.05 23.46 -5.91
N VAL A 29 -8.20 24.27 -5.26
CA VAL A 29 -6.76 23.98 -5.14
C VAL A 29 -6.52 22.71 -4.32
N LEU A 30 -7.19 22.56 -3.17
CA LEU A 30 -7.09 21.35 -2.34
C LEU A 30 -7.54 20.11 -3.11
N ALA A 31 -8.61 20.20 -3.91
CA ALA A 31 -9.09 19.09 -4.73
C ALA A 31 -8.09 18.65 -5.81
N VAL A 32 -7.42 19.61 -6.48
CA VAL A 32 -6.36 19.29 -7.46
C VAL A 32 -5.18 18.62 -6.78
N LEU A 33 -4.76 19.13 -5.62
CA LEU A 33 -3.66 18.53 -4.85
C LEU A 33 -4.00 17.14 -4.34
N LEU A 34 -5.22 16.96 -3.82
CA LEU A 34 -5.76 15.66 -3.42
C LEU A 34 -5.69 14.67 -4.59
N ALA A 35 -6.21 15.04 -5.76
CA ALA A 35 -6.20 14.17 -6.93
C ALA A 35 -4.77 13.73 -7.33
N VAL A 36 -3.79 14.64 -7.27
CA VAL A 36 -2.39 14.32 -7.55
C VAL A 36 -1.83 13.33 -6.52
N VAL A 37 -2.09 13.56 -5.22
CA VAL A 37 -1.64 12.69 -4.13
C VAL A 37 -2.31 11.31 -4.22
N THR A 38 -3.62 11.24 -4.48
CA THR A 38 -4.35 9.97 -4.68
C THR A 38 -3.76 9.14 -5.82
N ILE A 39 -3.45 9.76 -6.97
CA ILE A 39 -2.82 9.06 -8.10
C ILE A 39 -1.44 8.52 -7.70
N ALA A 40 -0.64 9.34 -7.01
CA ALA A 40 0.67 8.92 -6.52
C ALA A 40 0.55 7.77 -5.50
N SER A 41 -0.39 7.87 -4.54
CA SER A 41 -0.67 6.86 -3.53
C SER A 41 -1.03 5.52 -4.17
N HIS A 42 -2.02 5.50 -5.06
CA HIS A 42 -2.45 4.30 -5.78
C HIS A 42 -1.30 3.64 -6.54
N ARG A 43 -0.44 4.42 -7.19
CA ARG A 43 0.72 3.88 -7.90
C ARG A 43 1.73 3.25 -6.94
N THR A 44 2.01 3.89 -5.81
CA THR A 44 2.92 3.34 -4.80
C THR A 44 2.36 2.10 -4.11
N HIS A 45 1.06 2.08 -3.80
CA HIS A 45 0.39 0.92 -3.23
C HIS A 45 0.42 -0.26 -4.21
N THR A 46 0.19 -0.01 -5.50
CA THR A 46 0.31 -1.04 -6.54
C THR A 46 1.73 -1.60 -6.60
N ALA A 47 2.75 -0.75 -6.56
CA ALA A 47 4.14 -1.19 -6.56
C ALA A 47 4.49 -2.02 -5.31
N ALA A 48 4.05 -1.58 -4.12
CA ALA A 48 4.23 -2.30 -2.87
C ALA A 48 3.57 -3.69 -2.91
N ILE A 49 2.33 -3.79 -3.43
CA ILE A 49 1.66 -5.09 -3.63
C ILE A 49 2.48 -5.99 -4.56
N MET A 50 2.95 -5.46 -5.69
CA MET A 50 3.75 -6.24 -6.64
C MET A 50 5.03 -6.77 -5.99
N HIS A 51 5.77 -5.93 -5.26
CA HIS A 51 6.99 -6.35 -4.57
C HIS A 51 6.72 -7.34 -3.44
N LYS A 52 5.63 -7.15 -2.67
CA LYS A 52 5.21 -8.12 -1.65
C LYS A 52 4.81 -9.46 -2.27
N SER A 53 4.16 -9.44 -3.43
CA SER A 53 3.85 -10.66 -4.19
C SER A 53 5.13 -11.38 -4.65
N THR A 54 6.12 -10.64 -5.17
CA THR A 54 7.42 -11.23 -5.53
C THR A 54 8.13 -11.81 -4.31
N ALA A 55 8.13 -11.12 -3.16
CA ALA A 55 8.71 -11.66 -1.93
C ALA A 55 8.00 -12.95 -1.49
N ASN A 56 6.68 -13.01 -1.60
CA ASN A 56 5.90 -14.23 -1.32
C ASN A 56 6.25 -15.38 -2.27
N ASP A 57 6.45 -15.10 -3.56
CA ASP A 57 6.88 -16.11 -4.53
C ASP A 57 8.27 -16.66 -4.18
N GLU A 58 9.21 -15.79 -3.80
CA GLU A 58 10.55 -16.20 -3.38
C GLU A 58 10.50 -17.08 -2.12
N TRP A 59 9.65 -16.75 -1.15
CA TRP A 59 9.38 -17.58 0.02
C TRP A 59 8.69 -18.91 -0.33
N ALA A 60 7.81 -18.92 -1.32
CA ALA A 60 7.18 -20.14 -1.81
C ALA A 60 8.21 -21.08 -2.47
N TYR A 61 9.15 -20.54 -3.25
CA TYR A 61 10.27 -21.31 -3.81
C TYR A 61 11.18 -21.87 -2.72
N TYR A 62 11.49 -21.08 -1.68
CA TYR A 62 12.24 -21.55 -0.52
C TYR A 62 11.53 -22.74 0.15
N GLN A 63 10.23 -22.59 0.44
CA GLN A 63 9.43 -23.64 1.06
C GLN A 63 9.38 -24.90 0.19
N ALA A 64 9.21 -24.76 -1.12
CA ALA A 64 9.22 -25.89 -2.05
C ALA A 64 10.56 -26.65 -2.04
N ASN A 65 11.70 -25.94 -2.02
CA ASN A 65 13.02 -26.58 -1.93
C ASN A 65 13.27 -27.22 -0.57
N SER A 66 12.83 -26.58 0.51
CA SER A 66 12.87 -27.15 1.87
C SER A 66 12.09 -28.47 1.95
N ILE A 67 10.86 -28.50 1.42
CA ILE A 67 10.05 -29.73 1.34
C ILE A 67 10.76 -30.81 0.52
N LYS A 68 11.32 -30.47 -0.64
CA LYS A 68 12.06 -31.44 -1.48
C LYS A 68 13.27 -32.02 -0.75
N SER A 69 14.02 -31.20 -0.01
CA SER A 69 15.13 -31.65 0.84
C SER A 69 14.62 -32.61 1.93
N HIS A 70 13.55 -32.24 2.63
CA HIS A 70 12.96 -33.08 3.69
C HIS A 70 12.41 -34.42 3.17
N ILE A 71 11.89 -34.44 1.94
CA ILE A 71 11.49 -35.70 1.28
C ILE A 71 12.71 -36.59 1.00
N GLN A 72 13.87 -36.02 0.65
CA GLN A 72 15.10 -36.82 0.49
C GLN A 72 15.55 -37.40 1.83
N ASP A 73 15.52 -36.61 2.90
CA ASP A 73 15.84 -37.06 4.28
C ASP A 73 14.93 -38.20 4.73
N LEU A 74 13.64 -38.08 4.44
CA LEU A 74 12.67 -39.11 4.76
C LEU A 74 12.96 -40.40 3.98
N GLY A 75 13.30 -40.28 2.70
CA GLY A 75 13.71 -41.42 1.86
C GLY A 75 14.95 -42.15 2.42
N GLU A 76 15.96 -41.40 2.84
CA GLU A 76 17.17 -41.94 3.47
C GLU A 76 16.85 -42.62 4.82
N SER A 77 15.99 -42.00 5.63
CA SER A 77 15.55 -42.54 6.93
C SER A 77 14.78 -43.86 6.76
N ILE A 78 13.87 -43.94 5.78
CA ILE A 78 13.12 -45.16 5.48
C ILE A 78 14.07 -46.28 5.04
N LEU A 79 15.04 -46.00 4.16
CA LEU A 79 16.03 -47.00 3.73
C LEU A 79 16.91 -47.50 4.89
N THR A 80 17.19 -46.62 5.85
CA THR A 80 17.97 -46.95 7.04
C THR A 80 17.18 -47.87 7.98
N VAL A 81 15.92 -47.53 8.27
CA VAL A 81 15.05 -48.33 9.15
C VAL A 81 14.66 -49.66 8.51
N SER A 82 14.50 -49.71 7.18
CA SER A 82 14.11 -50.92 6.46
C SER A 82 15.21 -51.99 6.42
N GLY A 83 16.42 -51.71 6.91
CA GLY A 83 17.53 -52.67 6.94
C GLY A 83 18.01 -53.13 5.56
N ALA A 84 17.71 -52.36 4.50
CA ALA A 84 18.07 -52.72 3.13
C ALA A 84 19.60 -52.59 2.94
N GLY A 85 20.31 -53.72 2.95
CA GLY A 85 21.76 -53.82 2.75
C GLY A 85 22.18 -54.24 1.34
N SER A 86 21.28 -54.15 0.35
CA SER A 86 21.61 -54.47 -1.04
C SER A 86 22.39 -53.34 -1.71
N GLU A 87 23.19 -53.67 -2.73
CA GLU A 87 23.91 -52.66 -3.54
C GLU A 87 22.96 -51.60 -4.14
N ALA A 88 21.74 -52.02 -4.49
CA ALA A 88 20.69 -51.12 -4.96
C ALA A 88 20.24 -50.12 -3.87
N ALA A 89 20.16 -50.54 -2.62
CA ALA A 89 19.81 -49.66 -1.50
C ALA A 89 20.93 -48.66 -1.19
N GLU A 90 22.20 -49.07 -1.22
CA GLU A 90 23.34 -48.14 -1.06
C GLU A 90 23.38 -47.08 -2.17
N LYS A 91 23.17 -47.50 -3.42
CA LYS A 91 23.07 -46.56 -4.56
C LYS A 91 21.91 -45.58 -4.39
N MET A 92 20.79 -46.04 -3.85
CA MET A 92 19.63 -45.19 -3.58
C MET A 92 19.88 -44.20 -2.43
N ARG A 93 20.55 -44.63 -1.34
CA ARG A 93 20.98 -43.73 -0.25
C ARG A 93 21.90 -42.63 -0.77
N ALA A 94 22.92 -43.00 -1.55
CA ALA A 94 23.83 -42.01 -2.15
C ALA A 94 23.09 -41.00 -3.03
N ARG A 95 22.09 -41.45 -3.81
CA ARG A 95 21.24 -40.56 -4.61
C ARG A 95 20.41 -39.62 -3.75
N PHE A 96 19.80 -40.09 -2.67
CA PHE A 96 19.05 -39.22 -1.75
C PHE A 96 19.96 -38.18 -1.10
N ALA A 97 21.13 -38.57 -0.62
CA ALA A 97 22.10 -37.66 -0.01
C ALA A 97 22.59 -36.58 -1.00
N ASP A 98 22.84 -36.93 -2.26
CA ASP A 98 23.23 -35.98 -3.30
C ASP A 98 22.08 -34.99 -3.64
N GLN A 99 20.87 -35.51 -3.83
CA GLN A 99 19.69 -34.67 -4.06
C GLN A 99 19.40 -33.75 -2.88
N LYS A 100 19.56 -34.24 -1.65
CA LYS A 100 19.43 -33.44 -0.43
C LYS A 100 20.40 -32.25 -0.45
N LYS A 101 21.70 -32.51 -0.66
CA LYS A 101 22.72 -31.45 -0.76
C LYS A 101 22.36 -30.40 -1.82
N LYS A 102 21.87 -30.85 -2.98
CA LYS A 102 21.41 -29.94 -4.04
C LYS A 102 20.25 -29.06 -3.57
N TYR A 103 19.21 -29.64 -2.97
CA TYR A 103 18.05 -28.86 -2.52
C TYR A 103 18.35 -27.98 -1.30
N ASP A 104 19.27 -28.39 -0.42
CA ASP A 104 19.78 -27.56 0.67
C ASP A 104 20.56 -26.36 0.13
N ALA A 105 21.45 -26.54 -0.86
CA ALA A 105 22.13 -25.40 -1.47
C ALA A 105 21.14 -24.43 -2.16
N LEU A 106 20.12 -24.97 -2.85
CA LEU A 106 19.10 -24.16 -3.52
C LEU A 106 18.20 -23.43 -2.53
N LYS A 107 17.81 -24.05 -1.40
CA LYS A 107 16.97 -23.38 -0.40
C LYS A 107 17.75 -22.26 0.28
N ASP A 108 19.04 -22.44 0.58
CA ASP A 108 19.85 -21.43 1.27
C ASP A 108 20.05 -20.18 0.40
N ASP A 109 20.35 -20.36 -0.89
CA ASP A 109 20.39 -19.25 -1.86
C ASP A 109 19.03 -18.54 -1.98
N GLN A 110 17.95 -19.32 -2.04
CA GLN A 110 16.59 -18.81 -2.14
C GLN A 110 16.14 -18.05 -0.88
N GLN A 111 16.60 -18.47 0.31
CA GLN A 111 16.29 -17.80 1.57
C GLN A 111 16.85 -16.38 1.59
N VAL A 112 18.10 -16.19 1.14
CA VAL A 112 18.73 -14.87 1.09
C VAL A 112 18.00 -13.96 0.12
N LYS A 113 17.55 -14.48 -1.04
CA LYS A 113 16.75 -13.71 -2.00
C LYS A 113 15.38 -13.33 -1.43
N ALA A 114 14.70 -14.28 -0.80
CA ALA A 114 13.40 -14.04 -0.17
C ALA A 114 13.49 -12.96 0.92
N GLN A 115 14.52 -13.03 1.79
CA GLN A 115 14.76 -12.01 2.82
C GLN A 115 14.99 -10.62 2.22
N ARG A 116 15.87 -10.51 1.21
CA ARG A 116 16.13 -9.21 0.55
C ARG A 116 14.88 -8.65 -0.13
N SER A 117 14.10 -9.51 -0.77
CA SER A 117 12.86 -9.10 -1.42
C SER A 117 11.84 -8.62 -0.39
N ASP A 118 11.72 -9.28 0.75
CA ASP A 118 10.79 -8.89 1.82
C ASP A 118 11.21 -7.57 2.48
N GLU A 119 12.50 -7.38 2.76
CA GLU A 119 13.04 -6.09 3.25
C GLU A 119 12.73 -4.93 2.31
N SER A 120 12.85 -5.16 1.00
CA SER A 120 12.51 -4.14 -0.01
C SER A 120 11.01 -3.86 -0.05
N ALA A 121 10.17 -4.90 0.05
CA ALA A 121 8.72 -4.75 0.06
C ALA A 121 8.24 -3.99 1.31
N GLU A 122 8.83 -4.22 2.48
CA GLU A 122 8.53 -3.45 3.69
C GLU A 122 8.92 -1.97 3.57
N ALA A 123 10.01 -1.66 2.84
CA ALA A 123 10.40 -0.28 2.59
C ALA A 123 9.35 0.45 1.75
N ASP A 124 8.82 -0.21 0.73
CA ASP A 124 7.76 0.35 -0.12
C ASP A 124 6.42 0.46 0.60
N GLU A 125 6.10 -0.46 1.52
CA GLU A 125 4.92 -0.36 2.37
C GLU A 125 4.99 0.87 3.28
N ARG A 126 6.15 1.13 3.91
CA ARG A 126 6.37 2.33 4.72
C ARG A 126 6.21 3.61 3.90
N ARG A 127 6.60 3.58 2.63
CA ARG A 127 6.42 4.70 1.69
C ARG A 127 4.95 4.92 1.36
N ALA A 128 4.21 3.86 1.05
CA ALA A 128 2.78 3.92 0.72
C ALA A 128 1.97 4.51 1.88
N LEU A 129 2.24 4.11 3.13
CA LEU A 129 1.54 4.62 4.32
C LEU A 129 1.62 6.14 4.48
N ARG A 130 2.70 6.77 4.02
CA ARG A 130 2.83 8.25 4.08
C ARG A 130 1.93 8.94 3.07
N TYR A 131 1.77 8.36 1.88
CA TYR A 131 0.84 8.89 0.89
C TYR A 131 -0.60 8.77 1.38
N ASP A 132 -0.99 7.63 1.96
CA ASP A 132 -2.34 7.43 2.52
C ASP A 132 -2.66 8.46 3.62
N PHE A 133 -1.70 8.74 4.51
CA PHE A 133 -1.89 9.75 5.54
C PHE A 133 -1.99 11.17 4.97
N GLY A 134 -1.17 11.48 3.96
CA GLY A 134 -1.20 12.77 3.25
C GLY A 134 -2.52 12.99 2.51
N GLU A 135 -3.02 11.93 1.84
CA GLU A 135 -4.31 11.89 1.15
C GLU A 135 -5.46 12.16 2.13
N GLY A 136 -5.52 11.41 3.24
CA GLY A 136 -6.58 11.61 4.24
C GLY A 136 -6.59 13.02 4.85
N LEU A 137 -5.42 13.62 5.10
CA LEU A 137 -5.34 15.00 5.59
C LEU A 137 -5.82 16.04 4.56
N LEU A 138 -5.59 15.79 3.27
CA LEU A 138 -6.10 16.63 2.18
C LEU A 138 -7.62 16.49 2.04
N GLU A 139 -8.18 15.28 2.18
CA GLU A 139 -9.63 15.06 2.20
C GLU A 139 -10.29 15.80 3.36
N ILE A 140 -9.74 15.69 4.58
CA ILE A 140 -10.20 16.45 5.75
C ILE A 140 -10.14 17.96 5.46
N GLY A 141 -9.04 18.41 4.85
CA GLY A 141 -8.86 19.81 4.45
C GLY A 141 -9.97 20.31 3.51
N LEU A 142 -10.30 19.49 2.51
CA LEU A 142 -11.33 19.76 1.52
C LEU A 142 -12.74 19.78 2.13
N VAL A 143 -13.06 18.79 2.98
CA VAL A 143 -14.35 18.69 3.68
C VAL A 143 -14.55 19.85 4.66
N LEU A 144 -13.52 20.21 5.42
CA LEU A 144 -13.58 21.37 6.30
C LEU A 144 -13.74 22.68 5.51
N SER A 145 -13.06 22.81 4.37
CA SER A 145 -13.21 23.98 3.51
C SER A 145 -14.62 24.10 2.92
N SER A 146 -15.25 22.98 2.54
CA SER A 146 -16.63 22.98 2.02
C SER A 146 -17.68 23.26 3.11
N LEU A 147 -17.42 22.87 4.36
CA LEU A 147 -18.31 23.14 5.49
C LEU A 147 -18.54 24.64 5.76
N PHE A 148 -17.62 25.50 5.30
CA PHE A 148 -17.79 26.96 5.30
C PHE A 148 -19.09 27.40 4.62
N PHE A 149 -19.49 26.76 3.52
CA PHE A 149 -20.67 27.17 2.75
C PHE A 149 -21.98 26.95 3.51
N ILE A 150 -21.99 26.00 4.45
CA ILE A 150 -23.15 25.70 5.30
C ILE A 150 -23.09 26.53 6.58
N ALA A 151 -21.94 26.48 7.29
CA ALA A 151 -21.84 27.04 8.62
C ALA A 151 -21.49 28.54 8.65
N ARG A 152 -21.00 29.09 7.52
CA ARG A 152 -20.53 30.49 7.38
C ARG A 152 -19.49 30.93 8.43
N LYS A 153 -18.79 29.99 9.07
CA LYS A 153 -17.76 30.28 10.09
C LYS A 153 -16.35 30.20 9.49
N PRO A 154 -15.50 31.22 9.67
CA PRO A 154 -14.15 31.25 9.10
C PRO A 154 -13.19 30.24 9.75
N MET A 155 -13.55 29.66 10.90
CA MET A 155 -12.73 28.62 11.55
C MET A 155 -12.54 27.37 10.68
N PHE A 156 -13.55 26.99 9.89
CA PHE A 156 -13.54 25.79 9.08
C PHE A 156 -12.50 25.84 7.94
N PRO A 157 -12.45 26.88 7.08
CA PRO A 157 -11.42 26.96 6.05
C PRO A 157 -10.01 27.16 6.62
N VAL A 158 -9.87 27.75 7.81
CA VAL A 158 -8.56 27.85 8.50
C VAL A 158 -8.07 26.47 8.93
N MET A 159 -8.91 25.69 9.61
CA MET A 159 -8.56 24.30 9.96
C MET A 159 -8.33 23.46 8.70
N GLY A 160 -9.12 23.68 7.65
CA GLY A 160 -8.96 23.00 6.37
C GLY A 160 -7.61 23.28 5.72
N MET A 161 -7.15 24.54 5.76
CA MET A 161 -5.83 24.94 5.26
C MET A 161 -4.70 24.33 6.09
N ILE A 162 -4.82 24.29 7.42
CA ILE A 162 -3.83 23.64 8.29
C ILE A 162 -3.73 22.15 7.97
N SER A 163 -4.87 21.47 7.87
CA SER A 163 -4.95 20.06 7.49
C SER A 163 -4.34 19.80 6.11
N GLY A 164 -4.72 20.62 5.11
CA GLY A 164 -4.17 20.50 3.76
C GLY A 164 -2.67 20.73 3.69
N ALA A 165 -2.15 21.74 4.39
CA ALA A 165 -0.71 22.00 4.47
C ALA A 165 0.06 20.84 5.12
N ALA A 166 -0.49 20.29 6.22
CA ALA A 166 0.07 19.09 6.84
C ALA A 166 0.02 17.88 5.90
N GLY A 167 -1.08 17.68 5.18
CA GLY A 167 -1.22 16.60 4.20
C GLY A 167 -0.18 16.68 3.08
N ILE A 168 0.04 17.87 2.51
CA ILE A 168 1.10 18.09 1.52
C ILE A 168 2.47 17.79 2.11
N ALA A 169 2.76 18.30 3.31
CA ALA A 169 4.06 18.07 3.96
C ALA A 169 4.33 16.57 4.13
N VAL A 170 3.34 15.80 4.61
CA VAL A 170 3.46 14.35 4.76
C VAL A 170 3.60 13.66 3.39
N ALA A 171 2.78 14.00 2.40
CA ALA A 171 2.85 13.42 1.06
C ALA A 171 4.23 13.66 0.40
N VAL A 172 4.82 14.84 0.58
CA VAL A 172 6.18 15.15 0.08
C VAL A 172 7.23 14.27 0.74
N THR A 173 7.09 13.91 2.02
CA THR A 173 8.02 12.95 2.65
C THR A 173 7.95 11.54 2.05
N GLY A 174 6.86 11.20 1.36
CA GLY A 174 6.75 9.98 0.55
C GLY A 174 7.50 10.04 -0.78
N LEU A 175 7.92 11.23 -1.23
CA LEU A 175 8.79 11.37 -2.42
C LEU A 175 10.27 11.16 -2.08
N ILE A 176 10.67 11.52 -0.86
CA ILE A 176 12.07 11.58 -0.42
C ILE A 176 12.57 10.24 0.13
N VAL A 177 11.66 9.36 0.55
CA VAL A 177 11.95 7.99 1.01
C VAL A 177 11.46 7.03 -0.05
#